data_AF-T2M490-F1
#
_entry.id   AF-T2M490-F1
#
_cell.length_a   1.000
_cell.length_b   1.000
_cell.length_c   1.000
_cell.angle_alpha   90.00
_cell.angle_beta   90.00
_cell.angle_gamma   90.00
#
_symmetry.space_group_name_H-M   'P 1'
#
loop_
_entity.id
_entity.type
_entity.pdbx_description
1 polymer ?
#
loop_
_entity_poly.entity_id
_entity_poly.type
_entity_poly.pdbx_seq_one_letter_code
_entity_poly.pdbx_strand_id
1 'polypeptide(L)'
;NLVSGLGSTQSLNLPMFTVLRRFSILFTMVGEYFVLNQKASVKVQLSVYCMLIGAVVAASRDFAFDLNGYIMIMINNLMTAANGVYIKKKLESKDLGQYGLIFYNSLFMLAPALCWSISTGDMNLAYTYTRWEDMTFVGMFLVACIFGFVLNYSSVLCTNYNSALTTTIVGCLKNVLVTYCGMLIGGDYKFDWVNFLGLNISIAGSIFYSYVGLTEKQPSSTRQSASFK
;
A
#
# COMPACT_ATOMS: atom_id res chain seq x y z
N ASN A 1 -11.01 -3.43 -4.93
CA ASN A 1 -9.72 -3.27 -4.21
C ASN A 1 -9.12 -4.62 -3.84
N LEU A 2 -9.82 -5.45 -3.07
CA LEU A 2 -9.32 -6.75 -2.60
C LEU A 2 -8.90 -7.69 -3.76
N VAL A 3 -9.80 -7.93 -4.71
CA VAL A 3 -9.58 -8.84 -5.85
C VAL A 3 -8.35 -8.44 -6.68
N SER A 4 -8.26 -7.17 -7.07
CA SER A 4 -7.13 -6.66 -7.85
C SER A 4 -5.81 -6.62 -7.06
N GLY A 5 -5.88 -6.49 -5.74
CA GLY A 5 -4.71 -6.56 -4.85
C GLY A 5 -4.15 -7.97 -4.72
N LEU A 6 -5.02 -8.96 -4.57
CA LEU A 6 -4.61 -10.38 -4.48
C LEU A 6 -4.14 -10.91 -5.84
N GLY A 7 -4.84 -10.57 -6.93
CA GLY A 7 -4.42 -10.96 -8.28
C GLY A 7 -3.05 -10.39 -8.66
N SER A 8 -2.76 -9.13 -8.28
CA SER A 8 -1.44 -8.55 -8.54
C SER A 8 -0.31 -9.16 -7.69
N THR A 9 -0.57 -9.65 -6.48
CA THR A 9 0.46 -10.36 -5.69
C THR A 9 0.85 -11.72 -6.26
N GLN A 10 -0.02 -12.35 -7.05
CA GLN A 10 0.27 -13.65 -7.68
C GLN A 10 1.11 -13.49 -8.94
N SER A 11 0.88 -12.42 -9.71
CA SER A 11 1.56 -12.17 -10.98
C SER A 11 2.87 -11.38 -10.86
N LEU A 12 3.09 -10.63 -9.78
CA LEU A 12 4.21 -9.70 -9.66
C LEU A 12 5.22 -10.14 -8.61
N ASN A 13 6.51 -9.98 -8.92
CA ASN A 13 7.55 -10.13 -7.91
C ASN A 13 7.42 -9.07 -6.79
N LEU A 14 7.91 -9.42 -5.60
CA LEU A 14 7.83 -8.57 -4.40
C LEU A 14 8.42 -7.15 -4.60
N PRO A 15 9.61 -6.98 -5.23
CA PRO A 15 10.18 -5.66 -5.50
C PRO A 15 9.27 -4.77 -6.36
N MET A 16 8.79 -5.28 -7.50
CA MET A 16 7.96 -4.52 -8.43
C MET A 16 6.58 -4.25 -7.86
N PHE A 17 5.99 -5.21 -7.15
CA PHE A 17 4.74 -4.99 -6.42
C PHE A 17 4.85 -3.82 -5.43
N THR A 18 5.94 -3.77 -4.66
CA THR A 18 6.18 -2.71 -3.67
C THR A 18 6.36 -1.34 -4.32
N VAL A 19 7.05 -1.28 -5.46
CA VAL A 19 7.32 -0.03 -6.17
C VAL A 19 6.11 0.47 -6.95
N LEU A 20 5.38 -0.42 -7.63
CA LEU A 20 4.15 -0.06 -8.37
C LEU A 20 3.05 0.41 -7.43
N ARG A 21 2.96 -0.12 -6.20
CA ARG A 21 2.01 0.40 -5.19
C ARG A 21 2.21 1.88 -4.85
N ARG A 22 3.39 2.43 -5.10
CA ARG A 22 3.69 3.85 -4.84
C ARG A 22 2.96 4.79 -5.79
N PHE A 23 2.47 4.31 -6.94
CA PHE A 23 1.56 5.07 -7.81
C PHE A 23 0.25 5.45 -7.12
N SER A 24 -0.18 4.69 -6.09
CA SER A 24 -1.36 5.05 -5.31
C SER A 24 -1.22 6.42 -4.63
N ILE A 25 0.00 6.85 -4.28
CA ILE A 25 0.26 8.18 -3.69
C ILE A 25 -0.05 9.28 -4.70
N LEU A 26 0.33 9.09 -5.98
CA LEU A 26 -0.01 10.04 -7.05
C LEU A 26 -1.52 10.12 -7.26
N PHE A 27 -2.19 8.96 -7.39
CA PHE A 27 -3.65 8.95 -7.57
C PHE A 27 -4.38 9.59 -6.39
N THR A 28 -3.88 9.39 -5.17
CA THR A 28 -4.43 10.03 -3.97
C THR A 28 -4.24 11.54 -4.05
N MET A 29 -3.04 12.02 -4.40
CA MET A 29 -2.77 13.45 -4.55
C MET A 29 -3.67 14.12 -5.60
N VAL A 30 -3.85 13.47 -6.75
CA VAL A 30 -4.75 13.95 -7.82
C VAL A 30 -6.21 13.93 -7.34
N GLY A 31 -6.63 12.87 -6.65
CA GLY A 31 -7.97 12.76 -6.09
C GLY A 31 -8.26 13.80 -5.01
N GLU A 32 -7.31 14.09 -4.11
CA GLU A 32 -7.43 15.15 -3.11
C GLU A 32 -7.57 16.53 -3.77
N TYR A 33 -6.84 16.77 -4.85
CA TYR A 33 -6.98 18.00 -5.62
C TYR A 33 -8.38 18.16 -6.22
N PHE A 34 -8.91 17.14 -6.88
CA PHE A 34 -10.23 17.23 -7.52
C PHE A 34 -11.41 17.22 -6.52
N VAL A 35 -11.32 16.43 -5.45
CA VAL A 35 -12.45 16.19 -4.56
C VAL A 35 -12.45 17.11 -3.34
N LEU A 36 -11.28 17.43 -2.79
CA LEU A 36 -11.13 18.27 -1.59
C LEU A 36 -10.61 19.68 -1.92
N ASN A 37 -10.24 19.98 -3.18
CA ASN A 37 -9.58 21.24 -3.57
C ASN A 37 -8.30 21.55 -2.77
N GLN A 38 -7.65 20.54 -2.19
CA GLN A 38 -6.39 20.69 -1.48
C GLN A 38 -5.21 20.51 -2.46
N LYS A 39 -4.29 21.47 -2.49
CA LYS A 39 -3.06 21.40 -3.29
C LYS A 39 -1.91 20.91 -2.44
N ALA A 40 -1.25 19.84 -2.87
CA ALA A 40 0.02 19.41 -2.30
C ALA A 40 1.12 20.45 -2.60
N SER A 41 2.07 20.61 -1.68
CA SER A 41 3.23 21.47 -1.90
C SER A 41 4.08 21.00 -3.08
N VAL A 42 4.74 21.94 -3.75
CA VAL A 42 5.67 21.67 -4.86
C VAL A 42 6.76 20.68 -4.44
N LYS A 43 7.24 20.76 -3.19
CA LYS A 43 8.24 19.82 -2.67
C LYS A 43 7.69 18.39 -2.63
N VAL A 44 6.45 18.20 -2.17
CA VAL A 44 5.78 16.91 -2.11
C VAL A 44 5.55 16.36 -3.51
N GLN A 45 5.11 17.20 -4.44
CA GLN A 45 4.92 16.83 -5.86
C GLN A 45 6.23 16.34 -6.48
N LEU A 46 7.34 17.08 -6.30
CA LEU A 46 8.64 16.70 -6.82
C LEU A 46 9.13 15.35 -6.26
N SER A 47 8.94 15.11 -4.96
CA SER A 47 9.28 13.84 -4.34
C SER A 47 8.50 12.67 -4.93
N VAL A 48 7.19 12.86 -5.15
CA VAL A 48 6.34 11.84 -5.76
C VAL A 48 6.76 11.58 -7.21
N TYR A 49 7.00 12.61 -8.01
CA TYR A 49 7.47 12.43 -9.38
C TYR A 49 8.82 11.70 -9.46
N CYS A 50 9.78 12.04 -8.59
CA CYS A 50 11.05 11.33 -8.50
C CYS A 50 10.87 9.84 -8.19
N MET A 51 10.01 9.52 -7.22
CA MET A 51 9.68 8.14 -6.84
C MET A 51 9.03 7.35 -8.00
N LEU A 52 8.19 8.00 -8.81
CA LEU A 52 7.54 7.41 -9.98
C LEU A 52 8.51 7.22 -11.16
N ILE A 53 9.41 8.17 -11.39
CA ILE A 53 10.43 8.03 -12.43
C ILE A 53 11.28 6.79 -12.15
N GLY A 54 11.73 6.59 -10.91
CA GLY A 54 12.42 5.36 -10.52
C GLY A 54 11.58 4.10 -10.77
N ALA A 55 10.28 4.16 -10.49
CA ALA A 55 9.36 3.04 -10.73
C ALA A 55 9.19 2.71 -12.23
N VAL A 56 9.07 3.72 -13.09
CA VAL A 56 8.96 3.55 -14.55
C VAL A 56 10.27 3.02 -15.14
N VAL A 57 11.42 3.55 -14.69
CA VAL A 57 12.74 3.05 -15.09
C VAL A 57 12.88 1.58 -14.69
N ALA A 58 12.47 1.21 -13.48
CA ALA A 58 12.49 -0.18 -13.04
C ALA A 58 11.60 -1.09 -13.91
N ALA A 59 10.37 -0.64 -14.21
CA ALA A 59 9.41 -1.37 -15.03
C ALA A 59 9.85 -1.55 -16.49
N SER A 60 10.61 -0.59 -17.04
CA SER A 60 11.07 -0.65 -18.44
C SER A 60 11.95 -1.85 -18.77
N ARG A 61 12.61 -2.41 -17.76
CA ARG A 61 13.56 -3.54 -17.85
C ARG A 61 13.17 -4.67 -16.90
N ASP A 62 11.87 -4.84 -16.65
CA ASP A 62 11.36 -5.96 -15.88
C ASP A 62 11.24 -7.21 -16.77
N PHE A 63 12.15 -8.16 -16.59
CA PHE A 63 12.12 -9.45 -17.30
C PHE A 63 11.01 -10.40 -16.80
N ALA A 64 10.38 -10.09 -15.66
CA ALA A 64 9.22 -10.82 -15.12
C ALA A 64 7.90 -10.08 -15.40
N PHE A 65 7.86 -9.26 -16.46
CA PHE A 65 6.71 -8.44 -16.80
C PHE A 65 5.48 -9.30 -17.18
N ASP A 66 4.45 -9.25 -16.34
CA ASP A 66 3.10 -9.70 -16.66
C ASP A 66 2.15 -8.50 -16.79
N LEU A 67 1.73 -8.20 -18.02
CA LEU A 67 0.82 -7.08 -18.32
C LEU A 67 -0.47 -7.14 -17.46
N ASN A 68 -1.00 -8.35 -17.23
CA ASN A 68 -2.21 -8.52 -16.45
C ASN A 68 -1.99 -8.13 -14.98
N GLY A 69 -0.89 -8.60 -14.36
CA GLY A 69 -0.47 -8.20 -13.03
C GLY A 69 -0.28 -6.68 -12.89
N TYR A 70 0.34 -6.04 -13.88
CA TYR A 70 0.56 -4.58 -13.92
C TYR A 70 -0.76 -3.78 -14.01
N ILE A 71 -1.70 -4.23 -14.84
CA ILE A 71 -3.03 -3.59 -14.92
C ILE A 71 -3.78 -3.77 -13.59
N MET A 72 -3.74 -4.98 -13.01
CA MET A 72 -4.39 -5.27 -11.73
C MET A 72 -3.86 -4.39 -10.59
N ILE A 73 -2.54 -4.20 -10.48
CA ILE A 73 -1.98 -3.32 -9.45
C ILE A 73 -2.33 -1.85 -9.69
N MET A 74 -2.38 -1.38 -10.93
CA MET A 74 -2.81 -0.01 -11.23
C MET A 74 -4.28 0.23 -10.87
N ILE A 75 -5.16 -0.72 -11.18
CA ILE A 75 -6.57 -0.67 -10.74
C ILE A 75 -6.66 -0.72 -9.21
N ASN A 76 -5.88 -1.59 -8.54
CA ASN A 76 -5.80 -1.64 -7.07
C ASN A 76 -5.39 -0.28 -6.48
N ASN A 77 -4.37 0.35 -7.04
CA ASN A 77 -3.88 1.65 -6.60
C ASN A 77 -4.93 2.76 -6.76
N LEU A 78 -5.62 2.78 -7.90
CA LEU A 78 -6.68 3.75 -8.18
C LEU A 78 -7.86 3.57 -7.21
N MET A 79 -8.30 2.34 -6.99
CA MET A 79 -9.39 2.02 -6.06
C MET A 79 -9.02 2.34 -4.61
N THR A 80 -7.77 2.07 -4.21
CA THR A 80 -7.26 2.41 -2.88
C THR A 80 -7.23 3.93 -2.68
N ALA A 81 -6.73 4.67 -3.67
CA ALA A 81 -6.71 6.13 -3.64
C ALA A 81 -8.11 6.73 -3.56
N ALA A 82 -9.03 6.26 -4.42
CA ALA A 82 -10.43 6.70 -4.42
C ALA A 82 -11.10 6.46 -3.06
N ASN A 83 -10.91 5.27 -2.47
CA ASN A 83 -11.44 4.96 -1.14
C ASN A 83 -10.84 5.87 -0.06
N GLY A 84 -9.53 6.08 -0.08
CA GLY A 84 -8.85 6.97 0.87
C GLY A 84 -9.35 8.41 0.81
N VAL A 85 -9.47 8.97 -0.39
CA VAL A 85 -9.99 10.33 -0.63
C VAL A 85 -11.45 10.45 -0.19
N TYR A 86 -12.28 9.45 -0.47
CA TYR A 86 -13.68 9.45 -0.08
C TYR A 86 -13.87 9.36 1.44
N ILE A 87 -13.08 8.52 2.12
CA ILE A 87 -13.05 8.45 3.59
C ILE A 87 -12.64 9.80 4.18
N LYS A 88 -11.58 10.42 3.64
CA LYS A 88 -11.10 11.73 4.10
C LYS A 88 -12.18 12.81 3.97
N LYS A 89 -12.85 12.90 2.81
CA LYS A 89 -13.95 13.85 2.57
C LYS A 89 -15.08 13.69 3.60
N LYS A 90 -15.47 12.44 3.88
CA LYS A 90 -16.60 12.14 4.77
C LYS A 90 -16.25 12.34 6.26
N LEU A 91 -14.96 12.29 6.59
CA LEU A 91 -14.45 12.62 7.92
C LEU A 91 -14.40 14.14 8.14
N GLU A 92 -14.05 14.91 7.10
CA GLU A 92 -14.09 16.39 7.13
C GLU A 92 -15.53 16.94 7.21
N SER A 93 -16.53 16.25 6.65
CA SER A 93 -17.93 16.68 6.70
C SER A 93 -18.61 16.47 8.06
N LYS A 94 -17.93 15.84 9.04
CA LYS A 94 -18.44 15.53 10.41
C LYS A 94 -19.75 14.71 10.47
N ASP A 95 -20.27 14.23 9.35
CA ASP A 95 -21.56 13.51 9.28
C ASP A 95 -21.51 12.11 9.91
N LEU A 96 -20.33 11.49 9.97
CA LEU A 96 -20.12 10.18 10.60
C LEU A 96 -18.83 10.21 11.43
N GLY A 97 -18.90 9.73 12.67
CA GLY A 97 -17.69 9.52 13.48
C GLY A 97 -16.71 8.55 12.80
N GLN A 98 -15.40 8.76 13.00
CA GLN A 98 -14.30 7.98 12.40
C GLN A 98 -14.50 6.46 12.54
N TYR A 99 -14.98 6.00 13.70
CA TYR A 99 -15.24 4.59 13.97
C TYR A 99 -16.49 4.04 13.28
N GLY A 100 -17.54 4.85 13.16
CA GLY A 100 -18.76 4.47 12.44
C GLY A 100 -18.50 4.29 10.95
N LEU A 101 -17.69 5.16 10.35
CA LEU A 101 -17.33 5.07 8.93
C LEU A 101 -16.58 3.77 8.60
N ILE A 102 -15.61 3.41 9.44
CA ILE A 102 -14.81 2.17 9.27
C ILE A 102 -15.68 0.94 9.51
N PHE A 103 -16.60 0.98 10.48
CA PHE A 103 -17.55 -0.10 10.75
C PHE A 103 -18.49 -0.34 9.58
N TYR A 104 -19.14 0.71 9.05
CA TYR A 104 -20.01 0.57 7.88
C TYR A 104 -19.24 0.15 6.62
N ASN A 105 -18.03 0.66 6.40
CA ASN A 105 -17.19 0.23 5.29
C ASN A 105 -16.89 -1.27 5.37
N SER A 106 -16.60 -1.79 6.56
CA SER A 106 -16.31 -3.21 6.78
C SER A 106 -17.56 -4.08 6.65
N LEU A 107 -18.69 -3.66 7.21
CA LEU A 107 -19.96 -4.38 7.14
C LEU A 107 -20.49 -4.47 5.70
N PHE A 108 -20.44 -3.37 4.94
CA PHE A 108 -20.85 -3.34 3.54
C PHE A 108 -19.84 -4.00 2.60
N MET A 109 -18.56 -4.16 2.97
CA MET A 109 -17.62 -4.95 2.16
C MET A 109 -17.86 -6.46 2.28
N LEU A 110 -18.41 -6.94 3.39
CA LEU A 110 -18.55 -8.37 3.65
C LEU A 110 -19.52 -9.05 2.69
N ALA A 111 -20.69 -8.46 2.44
CA ALA A 111 -21.71 -9.06 1.57
C ALA A 111 -21.28 -9.14 0.08
N PRO A 112 -20.73 -8.09 -0.55
CA PRO A 112 -20.20 -8.17 -1.91
C PRO A 112 -18.99 -9.09 -2.03
N ALA A 113 -18.11 -9.13 -1.01
CA ALA A 113 -16.95 -10.02 -1.02
C ALA A 113 -17.37 -11.50 -0.98
N LEU A 114 -18.36 -11.85 -0.15
CA LEU A 114 -18.92 -13.20 -0.11
C LEU A 114 -19.63 -13.58 -1.41
N CYS A 115 -20.43 -12.67 -1.96
CA CYS A 115 -21.09 -12.88 -3.25
C CYS A 115 -20.07 -13.13 -4.37
N TRP A 116 -19.02 -12.32 -4.44
CA TRP A 116 -17.93 -12.49 -5.41
C TRP A 116 -17.18 -13.82 -5.22
N SER A 117 -16.86 -14.19 -3.98
CA SER A 117 -16.18 -15.46 -3.66
C SER A 117 -16.99 -16.69 -4.10
N ILE A 118 -18.31 -16.65 -3.93
CA ILE A 118 -19.22 -17.70 -4.38
C ILE A 118 -19.29 -17.73 -5.92
N SER A 119 -19.41 -16.57 -6.58
CA SER A 119 -19.48 -16.49 -8.05
C SER A 119 -18.19 -16.91 -8.76
N THR A 120 -17.03 -16.69 -8.14
CA THR A 120 -15.72 -17.03 -8.73
C THR A 120 -15.37 -18.51 -8.56
N GLY A 121 -16.10 -19.23 -7.69
CA GLY A 121 -15.83 -20.64 -7.39
C GLY A 121 -14.63 -20.87 -6.47
N ASP A 122 -14.02 -19.80 -5.93
CA ASP A 122 -12.88 -19.87 -5.01
C ASP A 122 -13.19 -20.70 -3.77
N MET A 123 -14.45 -20.67 -3.29
CA MET A 123 -14.90 -21.50 -2.17
C MET A 123 -14.81 -23.01 -2.49
N ASN A 124 -15.08 -23.39 -3.74
CA ASN A 124 -15.03 -24.77 -4.18
C ASN A 124 -13.57 -25.23 -4.41
N LEU A 125 -12.74 -24.35 -4.97
CA LEU A 125 -11.30 -24.55 -5.09
C LEU A 125 -10.62 -24.67 -3.72
N ALA A 126 -11.04 -23.85 -2.75
CA ALA A 126 -10.54 -23.90 -1.38
C ALA A 126 -10.94 -25.20 -0.68
N TYR A 127 -12.18 -25.67 -0.85
CA TYR A 127 -12.65 -26.92 -0.25
C TYR A 127 -11.98 -28.17 -0.85
N THR A 128 -11.75 -28.16 -2.17
CA THR A 128 -11.17 -29.29 -2.91
C THR A 128 -9.63 -29.28 -2.90
N TYR A 129 -9.00 -28.35 -2.18
CA TYR A 129 -7.56 -28.21 -2.20
C TYR A 129 -6.86 -29.44 -1.61
N THR A 130 -6.12 -30.15 -2.46
CA THR A 130 -5.63 -31.51 -2.20
C THR A 130 -4.62 -31.60 -1.05
N ARG A 131 -4.02 -30.48 -0.64
CA ARG A 131 -2.99 -30.45 0.42
C ARG A 131 -3.53 -30.06 1.80
N TRP A 132 -4.84 -30.02 2.02
CA TRP A 132 -5.38 -29.84 3.37
C TRP A 132 -4.98 -30.97 4.33
N GLU A 133 -4.72 -32.16 3.82
CA GLU A 133 -4.29 -33.32 4.62
C GLU A 133 -2.77 -33.30 4.91
N ASP A 134 -1.99 -32.46 4.22
CA ASP A 134 -0.55 -32.31 4.47
C ASP A 134 -0.31 -31.46 5.72
N MET A 135 0.10 -32.14 6.80
CA MET A 135 0.40 -31.52 8.09
C MET A 135 1.43 -30.37 7.98
N THR A 136 2.36 -30.48 7.04
CA THR A 136 3.39 -29.46 6.81
C THR A 136 2.77 -28.18 6.23
N PHE A 137 1.88 -28.35 5.24
CA PHE A 137 1.15 -27.24 4.64
C PHE A 137 0.26 -26.53 5.68
N VAL A 138 -0.53 -27.29 6.44
CA VAL A 138 -1.41 -26.74 7.48
C VAL A 138 -0.60 -26.02 8.57
N GLY A 139 0.53 -26.59 8.99
CA GLY A 139 1.44 -25.94 9.94
C GLY A 139 1.99 -24.60 9.43
N MET A 140 2.51 -24.56 8.20
CA MET A 140 3.00 -23.32 7.58
C MET A 140 1.89 -22.29 7.37
N PHE A 141 0.69 -22.75 6.99
CA PHE A 141 -0.49 -21.90 6.83
C PHE A 141 -0.90 -21.25 8.15
N LEU A 142 -0.96 -22.01 9.25
CA LEU A 142 -1.26 -21.47 10.58
C LEU A 142 -0.21 -20.45 11.03
N VAL A 143 1.07 -20.74 10.80
CA VAL A 143 2.16 -19.80 11.10
C VAL A 143 2.00 -18.50 10.28
N ALA A 144 1.67 -18.60 8.99
CA ALA A 144 1.40 -17.43 8.15
C ALA A 144 0.21 -16.59 8.67
N CYS A 145 -0.87 -17.24 9.14
CA CYS A 145 -1.99 -16.56 9.77
C CYS A 145 -1.58 -15.81 11.05
N ILE A 146 -0.77 -16.44 11.91
CA ILE A 146 -0.25 -15.81 13.13
C ILE A 146 0.61 -14.60 12.79
N PHE A 147 1.54 -14.72 11.83
CA PHE A 147 2.35 -13.58 11.37
C PHE A 147 1.50 -12.45 10.77
N GLY A 148 0.45 -12.79 10.01
CA GLY A 148 -0.50 -11.81 9.48
C GLY A 148 -1.21 -11.03 10.59
N PHE A 149 -1.64 -11.72 11.66
CA PHE A 149 -2.23 -11.07 12.83
C PHE A 149 -1.21 -10.19 13.57
N VAL A 150 -0.02 -10.71 13.85
CA VAL A 150 1.07 -9.98 14.51
C VAL A 150 1.46 -8.73 13.72
N LEU A 151 1.52 -8.81 12.39
CA LEU A 151 1.84 -7.68 11.52
C LEU A 151 0.75 -6.59 11.63
N ASN A 152 -0.52 -6.96 11.55
CA ASN A 152 -1.63 -6.02 11.69
C ASN A 152 -1.64 -5.36 13.08
N TYR A 153 -1.53 -6.16 14.14
CA TYR A 153 -1.48 -5.66 15.52
C TYR A 153 -0.29 -4.72 15.73
N SER A 154 0.91 -5.13 15.30
CA SER A 154 2.13 -4.31 15.41
C SER A 154 2.02 -3.00 14.62
N SER A 155 1.37 -3.00 13.45
CA SER A 155 1.14 -1.79 12.66
C SER A 155 0.21 -0.80 13.38
N VAL A 156 -0.85 -1.30 14.02
CA VAL A 156 -1.76 -0.48 14.82
C VAL A 156 -1.05 0.05 16.07
N LEU A 157 -0.31 -0.81 16.77
CA LEU A 157 0.46 -0.44 17.96
C LEU A 157 1.51 0.62 17.64
N CYS A 158 2.25 0.45 16.54
CA CYS A 158 3.19 1.44 16.03
C CYS A 158 2.48 2.78 15.78
N THR A 159 1.30 2.77 15.17
CA THR A 159 0.53 4.00 14.92
C THR A 159 0.03 4.67 16.20
N ASN A 160 -0.31 3.89 17.24
CA ASN A 160 -0.83 4.41 18.50
C ASN A 160 0.26 4.96 19.43
N TYR A 161 1.40 4.27 19.53
CA TYR A 161 2.46 4.64 20.47
C TYR A 161 3.50 5.59 19.87
N ASN A 162 3.71 5.54 18.56
CA ASN A 162 4.65 6.44 17.92
C ASN A 162 3.97 7.66 17.32
N SER A 163 4.77 8.73 17.20
CA SER A 163 4.39 9.87 16.38
C SER A 163 4.18 9.45 14.92
N ALA A 164 3.32 10.18 14.19
CA ALA A 164 3.14 10.00 12.76
C ALA A 164 4.47 10.08 11.97
N LEU A 165 5.46 10.81 12.52
CA LEU A 165 6.81 10.92 12.00
C LEU A 165 7.55 9.57 12.04
N THR A 166 7.62 8.94 13.21
CA THR A 166 8.33 7.66 13.36
C THR A 166 7.64 6.55 12.56
N THR A 167 6.31 6.54 12.51
CA THR A 167 5.53 5.57 11.70
C THR A 167 5.83 5.70 10.21
N THR A 168 6.03 6.92 9.72
CA THR A 168 6.42 7.17 8.31
C THR A 168 7.83 6.64 8.00
N ILE A 169 8.79 6.86 8.90
CA ILE A 169 10.17 6.38 8.75
C ILE A 169 10.22 4.85 8.79
N VAL A 170 9.55 4.23 9.76
CA VAL A 170 9.44 2.76 9.88
C VAL A 170 8.77 2.16 8.64
N GLY A 171 7.75 2.82 8.10
CA GLY A 171 7.11 2.44 6.84
C GLY A 171 8.07 2.45 5.65
N CYS A 172 8.92 3.47 5.53
CA CYS A 172 9.95 3.51 4.49
C CYS A 172 11.01 2.44 4.68
N LEU A 173 11.51 2.24 5.90
CA LEU A 173 12.48 1.19 6.20
C LEU A 173 11.91 -0.20 5.86
N LYS A 174 10.66 -0.47 6.24
CA LYS A 174 9.94 -1.69 5.88
C LYS A 174 9.94 -1.90 4.36
N ASN A 175 9.62 -0.87 3.59
CA ASN A 175 9.58 -0.98 2.13
C ASN A 175 10.96 -1.29 1.55
N VAL A 176 12.02 -0.66 2.06
CA VAL A 176 13.41 -0.94 1.66
C VAL A 176 13.77 -2.40 1.94
N LEU A 177 13.49 -2.87 3.16
CA LEU A 177 13.76 -4.26 3.57
C LEU A 177 12.97 -5.25 2.71
N VAL A 178 11.68 -5.01 2.46
CA VAL A 178 10.84 -5.88 1.61
C VAL A 178 11.38 -5.93 0.18
N THR A 179 11.85 -4.82 -0.38
CA THR A 179 12.45 -4.80 -1.72
C THR A 179 13.72 -5.65 -1.78
N TYR A 180 14.67 -5.46 -0.85
CA TYR A 180 15.93 -6.23 -0.86
C TYR A 180 15.75 -7.70 -0.49
N CYS A 181 14.95 -8.00 0.54
CA CYS A 181 14.60 -9.38 0.87
C CYS A 181 13.85 -10.06 -0.28
N GLY A 182 12.98 -9.32 -0.99
CA GLY A 182 12.28 -9.81 -2.17
C GLY A 182 13.21 -10.15 -3.33
N MET A 183 14.29 -9.40 -3.53
CA MET A 183 15.33 -9.72 -4.52
C MET A 183 16.13 -10.97 -4.15
N LEU A 184 16.46 -11.14 -2.86
CA LEU A 184 17.33 -12.23 -2.39
C LEU A 184 16.60 -13.56 -2.22
N ILE A 185 15.36 -13.53 -1.72
CA ILE A 185 14.59 -14.71 -1.32
C ILE A 185 13.54 -15.09 -2.37
N GLY A 186 13.06 -14.10 -3.15
CA GLY A 186 11.89 -14.27 -4.00
C GLY A 186 12.04 -15.28 -5.13
N GLY A 187 13.26 -15.63 -5.56
CA GLY A 187 13.52 -16.61 -6.64
C GLY A 187 13.07 -16.16 -8.05
N ASP A 188 12.01 -15.35 -8.13
CA ASP A 188 11.36 -14.87 -9.36
C ASP A 188 11.96 -13.55 -9.88
N TYR A 189 12.94 -12.97 -9.16
CA TYR A 189 13.60 -11.72 -9.56
C TYR A 189 14.78 -11.98 -10.49
N LYS A 190 14.68 -11.56 -11.74
CA LYS A 190 15.79 -11.57 -12.69
C LYS A 190 16.53 -10.23 -12.63
N PHE A 191 17.78 -10.27 -12.18
CA PHE A 191 18.60 -9.07 -12.00
C PHE A 191 18.94 -8.41 -13.34
N ASP A 192 18.62 -7.11 -13.46
CA ASP A 192 19.07 -6.22 -14.52
C ASP A 192 19.56 -4.90 -13.90
N TRP A 193 20.63 -4.34 -14.44
CA TRP A 193 21.23 -3.10 -13.91
C TRP A 193 20.28 -1.90 -13.98
N VAL A 194 19.47 -1.79 -15.04
CA VAL A 194 18.51 -0.68 -15.18
C VAL A 194 17.35 -0.86 -14.21
N ASN A 195 16.87 -2.10 -14.02
CA ASN A 195 15.85 -2.41 -13.03
C ASN A 195 16.35 -2.07 -11.61
N PHE A 196 17.55 -2.52 -11.26
CA PHE A 196 18.16 -2.24 -9.95
C PHE A 196 18.36 -0.74 -9.70
N LEU A 197 18.85 0.01 -10.69
CA LEU A 197 18.99 1.47 -10.58
C LEU A 197 17.63 2.15 -10.41
N GLY A 198 16.61 1.75 -11.17
CA GLY A 198 15.25 2.29 -11.04
C GLY A 198 14.66 2.07 -9.64
N LEU A 199 14.83 0.87 -9.08
CA LEU A 199 14.39 0.54 -7.73
C LEU A 199 15.08 1.41 -6.67
N ASN A 200 16.39 1.63 -6.80
CA ASN A 200 17.15 2.51 -5.91
C ASN A 200 16.72 3.98 -6.02
N ILE A 201 16.49 4.49 -7.23
CA ILE A 201 15.96 5.85 -7.45
C ILE A 201 14.59 5.98 -6.79
N SER A 202 13.71 4.98 -6.94
CA SER A 202 12.40 5.00 -6.29
C SER A 202 12.54 5.01 -4.77
N ILE A 203 13.43 4.20 -4.19
CA ILE A 203 13.72 4.17 -2.75
C ILE A 203 14.19 5.55 -2.26
N ALA A 204 15.16 6.16 -2.95
CA ALA A 204 15.64 7.50 -2.62
C ALA A 204 14.49 8.53 -2.66
N GLY A 205 13.64 8.49 -3.69
CA GLY A 205 12.44 9.32 -3.80
C GLY A 205 11.47 9.11 -2.64
N SER A 206 11.28 7.87 -2.17
CA SER A 206 10.41 7.58 -1.02
C SER A 206 10.96 8.10 0.31
N ILE A 207 12.28 8.06 0.50
CA ILE A 207 12.94 8.65 1.68
C ILE A 207 12.80 10.17 1.64
N PHE A 208 13.02 10.78 0.48
CA PHE A 208 12.86 12.21 0.28
C PHE A 208 11.41 12.67 0.46
N TYR A 209 10.43 11.90 -0.03
CA TYR A 209 9.00 12.14 0.19
C TYR A 209 8.67 12.14 1.68
N SER A 210 9.14 11.13 2.43
CA SER A 210 9.01 11.12 3.89
C SER A 210 9.62 12.37 4.48
N TYR A 211 10.89 12.68 4.20
CA TYR A 211 11.57 13.87 4.74
C TYR A 211 10.80 15.18 4.50
N VAL A 212 10.30 15.40 3.28
CA VAL A 212 9.49 16.57 2.94
C VAL A 212 8.18 16.58 3.72
N GLY A 213 7.46 15.47 3.76
CA GLY A 213 6.20 15.35 4.50
C GLY A 213 6.39 15.61 6.00
N LEU A 214 7.55 15.27 6.56
CA LEU A 214 7.91 15.57 7.95
C LEU A 214 8.18 17.06 8.15
N THR A 215 8.95 17.67 7.24
CA THR A 215 9.31 19.09 7.31
C THR A 215 8.08 19.99 7.16
N GLU A 216 7.11 19.59 6.33
CA GLU A 216 5.88 20.37 6.07
C GLU A 216 4.75 20.13 7.08
N LYS A 217 4.78 19.05 7.86
CA LYS A 217 3.86 18.87 9.00
C LYS A 217 4.29 19.66 10.25
N GLN A 218 5.57 19.99 10.37
CA GLN A 218 6.09 20.74 11.51
C GLN A 218 5.73 22.25 11.60
N PRO A 219 5.30 23.01 10.56
CA PRO A 219 4.98 24.42 10.71
C PRO A 219 3.59 24.72 11.32
N SER A 220 2.66 23.75 11.36
CA SER A 220 1.27 23.99 11.80
C SER A 220 0.94 23.51 13.20
N SER A 221 1.79 22.67 13.82
CA SER A 221 1.61 22.21 15.21
C SER A 221 1.93 23.28 16.27
N THR A 222 2.63 24.37 15.91
CA THR A 222 3.02 25.43 16.86
C THR A 222 2.02 26.58 16.91
N ARG A 223 1.00 26.62 16.05
CA ARG A 223 -0.03 27.69 16.05
C ARG A 223 -1.32 27.35 16.82
N GLN A 224 -1.61 26.08 17.11
CA GLN A 224 -2.81 25.71 17.88
C GLN A 224 -2.62 25.71 19.40
N SER A 225 -1.39 25.75 19.91
CA SER A 225 -1.13 25.85 21.37
C SER A 225 -1.00 27.29 21.88
N ALA A 226 -1.03 28.30 21.01
CA ALA A 226 -0.94 29.72 21.38
C ALA A 226 -2.30 30.47 21.40
N SER A 227 -3.40 29.82 21.01
CA SER A 227 -4.75 30.40 21.03
C SER A 227 -5.63 29.85 22.16
N PHE A 228 -5.05 29.10 23.09
CA PHE A 228 -5.70 28.63 24.31
C PHE A 228 -4.82 28.95 25.52
N LYS A 229 -4.56 30.25 25.71
CA LYS A 229 -4.17 30.85 26.99
C LYS A 229 -4.89 32.17 27.11
#